data_AF-L7U3F7-F1
#
_entry.id   AF-L7U3F7-F1
#
_cell.length_a   1.000
_cell.length_b   1.000
_cell.length_c   1.000
_cell.angle_alpha   90.00
_cell.angle_beta   90.00
_cell.angle_gamma   90.00
#
_symmetry.space_group_name_H-M   'P 1'
#
loop_
_entity.id
_entity.type
_entity.pdbx_description
1 polymer ?
#
loop_
_entity_poly.entity_id
_entity_poly.type
_entity_poly.pdbx_seq_one_letter_code
_entity_poly.pdbx_strand_id
1 'polypeptide(L)'
;MTSPLRFIRGHGFVPFAALLLAAGCGHPTSPESPPAAAKEPSPTAMVTRASSAPSICAHRPDYSAIPTTCSSTREPADLYQGVLNLIKANCIVLAENPASPTEAEKKRAWESCIKYPPVLWVEAASSPDQFDAWNAQVERIAVFYRTSNAPDVTATSFEQSLRKIREVAEEMVNNYHAPIRQVENSNRRILDTTLPDLLKAKAEAEGKPIQAELAQQRETMSEIQFLLARHQAKLQTYQPAYAALVAQFETYRTNEPILVNRLKSLVLQASTATLATLPNVQLELVQLSRAESLAPQQLQLEAFRLSRQLSRVHDEFEAELEPHFDFIRTHNVARPKLADEPMEVLANIQAYADSRYVRTGDVVSKTLDGIRRRQTALMTLQADQATRQTIVQNTNLAASTQFLAETTARVTEVGKLPPRSTKLRLYFLAGKLQEHESILQLESVCAKAAATPWMGTGCNTLALQFSKSRNYVNLTLPGTMRLNIASMRTAGVNATLLQEIEQHLAAGRVRAAAISHDVALRSSEDL
;
A
#
# COMPACT_ATOMS: atom_id res chain seq x y z
N MET A 1 -14.80 -33.35 -24.65
CA MET A 1 -15.49 -32.18 -25.23
C MET A 1 -14.86 -30.94 -24.65
N THR A 2 -14.35 -30.12 -25.56
CA THR A 2 -13.44 -28.99 -25.38
C THR A 2 -14.19 -27.73 -24.94
N SER A 3 -13.59 -26.97 -24.03
CA SER A 3 -13.71 -25.51 -24.03
C SER A 3 -12.39 -24.89 -23.60
N PRO A 4 -11.91 -23.84 -24.30
CA PRO A 4 -10.56 -23.32 -24.18
C PRO A 4 -10.52 -22.17 -23.19
N LEU A 5 -9.62 -22.24 -22.21
CA LEU A 5 -9.19 -21.07 -21.44
C LEU A 5 -8.31 -20.23 -22.37
N ARG A 6 -8.83 -19.06 -22.78
CA ARG A 6 -8.06 -18.05 -23.50
C ARG A 6 -6.95 -17.52 -22.59
N PHE A 7 -5.72 -17.87 -22.94
CA PHE A 7 -4.51 -17.20 -22.48
C PHE A 7 -4.47 -15.79 -23.06
N ILE A 8 -4.47 -14.77 -22.21
CA ILE A 8 -3.87 -13.47 -22.54
C ILE A 8 -2.44 -13.54 -22.01
N ARG A 9 -1.51 -13.75 -22.94
CA ARG A 9 -0.07 -13.72 -22.72
C ARG A 9 0.40 -12.35 -23.21
N GLY A 10 1.03 -11.58 -22.32
CA GLY A 10 1.88 -10.44 -22.66
C GLY A 10 1.26 -9.07 -22.45
N HIS A 11 1.65 -8.40 -21.36
CA HIS A 11 2.34 -7.11 -21.42
C HIS A 11 3.06 -6.85 -20.08
N GLY A 12 4.38 -6.65 -20.17
CA GLY A 12 5.16 -5.73 -19.34
C GLY A 12 5.23 -5.96 -17.83
N PHE A 13 6.15 -6.81 -17.39
CA PHE A 13 6.88 -6.55 -16.16
C PHE A 13 7.65 -5.22 -16.35
N VAL A 14 7.28 -4.17 -15.61
CA VAL A 14 8.12 -2.98 -15.41
C VAL A 14 8.24 -2.76 -13.91
N PRO A 15 9.46 -2.76 -13.34
CA PRO A 15 9.67 -2.47 -11.94
C PRO A 15 9.38 -0.99 -11.66
N PHE A 16 8.60 -0.73 -10.61
CA PHE A 16 8.35 0.57 -10.00
C PHE A 16 9.66 1.15 -9.45
N ALA A 17 10.47 1.77 -10.32
CA ALA A 17 11.62 2.57 -9.94
C ALA A 17 11.98 3.52 -11.09
N ALA A 18 11.46 4.76 -11.02
CA ALA A 18 12.04 6.01 -11.57
C ALA A 18 10.93 6.98 -12.00
N LEU A 19 10.56 7.94 -11.15
CA LEU A 19 10.04 9.23 -11.61
C LEU A 19 10.12 10.28 -10.50
N LEU A 20 11.35 10.73 -10.24
CA LEU A 20 11.65 11.99 -9.56
C LEU A 20 12.90 12.53 -10.24
N LEU A 21 12.75 13.58 -11.06
CA LEU A 21 13.63 14.75 -11.14
C LEU A 21 13.27 15.64 -12.36
N ALA A 22 12.72 16.80 -12.00
CA ALA A 22 12.99 18.13 -12.55
C ALA A 22 12.94 18.34 -14.08
N ALA A 23 11.80 18.89 -14.52
CA ALA A 23 11.77 19.81 -15.64
C ALA A 23 12.56 21.08 -15.29
N GLY A 24 13.66 21.33 -16.00
CA GLY A 24 14.44 22.56 -15.96
C GLY A 24 14.73 23.05 -17.38
N CYS A 25 13.92 24.00 -17.84
CA CYS A 25 14.18 24.91 -18.96
C CYS A 25 13.52 26.22 -18.51
N GLY A 26 14.20 27.34 -18.28
CA GLY A 26 15.08 28.04 -19.20
C GLY A 26 14.42 29.40 -19.46
N HIS A 27 15.03 30.48 -19.00
CA HIS A 27 14.69 31.85 -19.41
C HIS A 27 16.00 32.62 -19.58
N PRO A 28 16.21 33.27 -20.73
CA PRO A 28 17.16 34.33 -20.86
C PRO A 28 16.51 35.70 -21.13
N THR A 29 17.23 36.72 -20.65
CA THR A 29 17.41 38.09 -21.17
C THR A 29 16.33 39.19 -20.94
N SER A 30 16.77 40.21 -20.17
CA SER A 30 16.39 41.65 -20.16
C SER A 30 16.53 42.32 -21.56
N PRO A 31 16.33 43.65 -21.77
CA PRO A 31 15.96 44.79 -20.89
C PRO A 31 14.86 45.72 -21.47
N GLU A 32 14.45 46.80 -20.77
CA GLU A 32 14.38 48.22 -21.25
C GLU A 32 13.62 49.13 -20.24
N SER A 33 13.97 50.42 -20.21
CA SER A 33 13.71 51.42 -19.15
C SER A 33 12.56 52.42 -19.49
N PRO A 34 12.42 53.63 -18.87
CA PRO A 34 11.22 54.16 -18.14
C PRO A 34 10.59 55.37 -18.90
N PRO A 35 9.96 56.45 -18.31
CA PRO A 35 9.43 56.77 -16.96
C PRO A 35 8.02 57.43 -16.95
N ALA A 36 7.40 57.64 -15.77
CA ALA A 36 6.46 58.77 -15.55
C ALA A 36 6.25 59.09 -14.04
N ALA A 37 6.06 60.38 -13.76
CA ALA A 37 6.28 61.05 -12.49
C ALA A 37 5.00 61.35 -11.65
N ALA A 38 5.24 62.04 -10.51
CA ALA A 38 4.33 62.69 -9.55
C ALA A 38 3.85 61.78 -8.40
N LYS A 39 3.89 62.18 -7.11
CA LYS A 39 4.00 63.49 -6.45
C LYS A 39 4.38 63.26 -4.97
N GLU A 40 5.23 64.12 -4.42
CA GLU A 40 5.55 64.18 -2.98
C GLU A 40 4.32 64.53 -2.12
N PRO A 41 4.36 64.16 -0.82
CA PRO A 41 4.38 65.20 0.21
C PRO A 41 5.59 65.10 1.15
N SER A 42 6.05 66.28 1.54
CA SER A 42 7.23 66.62 2.34
C SER A 42 7.31 66.02 3.75
N PRO A 43 8.51 66.06 4.38
CA PRO A 43 8.96 65.08 5.36
C PRO A 43 8.72 65.51 6.81
N THR A 44 8.32 64.56 7.63
CA THR A 44 8.46 64.65 9.08
C THR A 44 9.90 64.27 9.45
N ALA A 45 10.64 65.25 9.96
CA ALA A 45 12.00 65.20 10.47
C ALA A 45 12.52 63.79 10.88
N MET A 46 13.32 63.19 9.99
CA MET A 46 14.26 62.13 10.37
C MET A 46 15.62 62.79 10.59
N VAL A 47 16.07 62.73 11.84
CA VAL A 47 17.42 63.08 12.27
C VAL A 47 18.41 62.27 11.43
N THR A 48 19.15 62.96 10.55
CA THR A 48 20.27 62.40 9.80
C THR A 48 21.36 61.98 10.78
N ARG A 49 21.40 60.70 11.15
CA ARG A 49 22.55 60.13 11.86
C ARG A 49 23.60 59.85 10.79
N ALA A 50 24.67 60.62 10.78
CA ALA A 50 25.83 60.40 9.92
C ALA A 50 26.27 58.93 10.03
N SER A 51 26.36 58.23 8.89
CA SER A 51 26.94 56.89 8.80
C SER A 51 28.42 56.99 9.16
N SER A 52 28.75 56.71 10.43
CA SER A 52 30.13 56.59 10.87
C SER A 52 30.71 55.28 10.33
N ALA A 53 31.83 55.36 9.61
CA ALA A 53 32.57 54.17 9.18
C ALA A 53 32.89 53.28 10.40
N PRO A 54 32.81 51.94 10.26
CA PRO A 54 33.09 51.03 11.37
C PRO A 54 34.52 51.22 11.87
N SER A 55 34.71 51.11 13.19
CA SER A 55 36.00 51.40 13.82
C SER A 55 37.01 50.28 13.58
N ILE A 56 38.29 50.64 13.41
CA ILE A 56 39.40 49.69 13.58
C ILE A 56 39.70 49.58 15.07
N CYS A 57 39.76 48.36 15.57
CA CYS A 57 40.08 48.03 16.95
C CYS A 57 41.41 47.32 17.07
N ALA A 58 42.10 47.54 18.20
CA ALA A 58 43.36 46.92 18.55
C ALA A 58 43.31 46.40 19.99
N HIS A 59 43.81 45.19 20.23
CA HIS A 59 43.94 44.61 21.57
C HIS A 59 45.06 43.56 21.65
N ARG A 60 45.34 43.05 22.86
CA ARG A 60 46.21 41.89 23.10
C ARG A 60 45.37 40.66 23.50
N PRO A 61 45.48 39.52 22.79
CA PRO A 61 44.58 38.37 22.98
C PRO A 61 44.55 37.70 24.37
N ASP A 62 45.53 37.93 25.24
CA ASP A 62 45.67 37.19 26.52
C ASP A 62 45.92 38.10 27.72
N TYR A 63 45.64 39.41 27.60
CA TYR A 63 45.93 40.37 28.65
C TYR A 63 44.80 41.39 28.82
N SER A 64 43.86 41.09 29.71
CA SER A 64 42.68 41.92 29.99
C SER A 64 42.99 43.30 30.56
N ALA A 65 44.21 43.54 31.03
CA ALA A 65 44.64 44.84 31.55
C ALA A 65 44.99 45.86 30.46
N ILE A 66 45.13 45.45 29.18
CA ILE A 66 45.22 46.37 28.05
C ILE A 66 43.83 46.50 27.43
N PRO A 67 43.16 47.66 27.55
CA PRO A 67 41.82 47.84 27.02
C PRO A 67 41.83 47.79 25.48
N THR A 68 40.78 47.20 24.92
CA THR A 68 40.51 47.29 23.49
C THR A 68 40.39 48.75 23.09
N THR A 69 41.22 49.18 22.14
CA THR A 69 41.23 50.56 21.66
C THR A 69 40.66 50.60 20.24
N CYS A 70 39.51 51.25 20.07
CA CYS A 70 38.83 51.36 18.78
C CYS A 70 38.82 52.81 18.27
N SER A 71 39.04 53.00 16.98
CA SER A 71 38.92 54.30 16.33
C SER A 71 38.51 54.16 14.86
N SER A 72 37.59 55.00 14.41
CA SER A 72 37.18 55.11 13.01
C SER A 72 38.06 56.07 12.18
N THR A 73 38.93 56.84 12.84
CA THR A 73 39.72 57.92 12.19
C THR A 73 41.23 57.72 12.27
N ARG A 74 41.75 57.01 13.28
CA ARG A 74 43.19 56.77 13.41
C ARG A 74 43.71 55.79 12.35
N GLU A 75 44.97 55.94 11.97
CA GLU A 75 45.63 54.98 11.09
C GLU A 75 45.86 53.64 11.83
N PRO A 76 45.81 52.48 11.12
CA PRO A 76 46.09 51.18 11.73
C PRO A 76 47.45 51.13 12.43
N ALA A 77 48.46 51.83 11.88
CA ALA A 77 49.79 51.92 12.47
C ALA A 77 49.79 52.59 13.85
N ASP A 78 49.00 53.65 14.03
CA ASP A 78 48.92 54.37 15.31
C ASP A 78 48.22 53.54 16.38
N LEU A 79 47.17 52.81 15.99
CA LEU A 79 46.46 51.89 16.89
C LEU A 79 47.35 50.71 17.28
N TYR A 80 48.07 50.13 16.32
CA TYR A 80 49.03 49.07 16.57
C TYR A 80 50.14 49.53 17.51
N GLN A 81 50.75 50.69 17.24
CA GLN A 81 51.83 51.23 18.04
C GLN A 81 51.37 51.65 19.44
N GLY A 82 50.15 52.17 19.57
CA GLY A 82 49.53 52.49 20.86
C GLY A 82 49.42 51.26 21.75
N VAL A 83 48.88 50.16 21.23
CA VAL A 83 48.82 48.88 21.96
C VAL A 83 50.22 48.33 22.21
N LEU A 84 51.13 48.40 21.23
CA LEU A 84 52.50 47.94 21.39
C LEU A 84 53.25 48.69 22.50
N ASN A 85 53.04 50.00 22.63
CA ASN A 85 53.63 50.83 23.69
C ASN A 85 53.06 50.46 25.07
N LEU A 86 51.75 50.15 25.15
CA LEU A 86 51.14 49.62 26.37
C LEU A 86 51.67 48.23 26.72
N ILE A 87 51.96 47.38 25.74
CA ILE A 87 52.62 46.09 25.95
C ILE A 87 54.04 46.33 26.48
N LYS A 88 54.82 47.23 25.85
CA LYS A 88 56.18 47.58 26.30
C LYS A 88 56.17 48.08 27.75
N ALA A 89 55.29 49.02 28.08
CA ALA A 89 55.16 49.56 29.43
C ALA A 89 54.81 48.49 30.47
N ASN A 90 53.83 47.62 30.17
CA ASN A 90 53.38 46.60 31.13
C ASN A 90 54.29 45.37 31.22
N CYS A 91 54.97 45.00 30.13
CA CYS A 91 55.90 43.87 30.10
C CYS A 91 57.25 44.19 30.75
N ILE A 92 57.73 45.43 30.62
CA ILE A 92 58.97 45.87 31.29
C ILE A 92 58.76 45.94 32.81
N VAL A 93 57.58 46.37 33.28
CA VAL A 93 57.22 46.39 34.71
C VAL A 93 57.18 44.97 35.33
N LEU A 94 56.78 43.94 34.57
CA LEU A 94 56.82 42.55 35.04
C LEU A 94 58.23 41.95 35.07
N ALA A 95 59.17 42.52 34.32
CA ALA A 95 60.59 42.11 34.32
C ALA A 95 61.42 42.84 35.39
N GLU A 96 60.89 43.90 36.02
CA GLU A 96 61.65 44.84 36.88
C GLU A 96 61.60 44.56 38.40
N ASN A 97 61.17 43.37 38.84
CA ASN A 97 61.30 42.98 40.26
C ASN A 97 62.30 41.81 40.46
N PRO A 98 63.53 42.04 41.00
CA PRO A 98 64.20 43.32 41.30
C PRO A 98 65.66 43.47 40.78
N ALA A 99 66.11 44.74 40.77
CA ALA A 99 67.48 45.27 40.67
C ALA A 99 68.17 45.25 39.28
N SER A 100 67.87 46.27 38.46
CA SER A 100 68.56 46.63 37.20
C SER A 100 68.71 45.48 36.20
N PRO A 101 67.64 45.12 35.47
CA PRO A 101 67.70 44.06 34.47
C PRO A 101 68.73 44.40 33.40
N THR A 102 69.58 43.44 33.08
CA THR A 102 70.54 43.55 31.98
C THR A 102 69.78 43.69 30.64
N GLU A 103 70.41 44.30 29.64
CA GLU A 103 69.80 44.44 28.30
C GLU A 103 69.39 43.08 27.69
N ALA A 104 70.08 41.99 28.06
CA ALA A 104 69.72 40.64 27.66
C ALA A 104 68.43 40.12 28.31
N GLU A 105 68.16 40.48 29.57
CA GLU A 105 66.93 40.11 30.30
C GLU A 105 65.73 40.90 29.81
N LYS A 106 65.90 42.21 29.55
CA LYS A 106 64.88 43.03 28.89
C LYS A 106 64.52 42.47 27.51
N LYS A 107 65.52 42.04 26.74
CA LYS A 107 65.32 41.41 25.43
C LYS A 107 64.56 40.08 25.53
N ARG A 108 64.91 39.19 26.47
CA ARG A 108 64.17 37.92 26.67
C ARG A 108 62.74 38.13 27.17
N ALA A 109 62.52 39.08 28.07
CA ALA A 109 61.18 39.44 28.53
C ALA A 109 60.33 40.02 27.40
N TRP A 110 60.93 40.85 26.54
CA TRP A 110 60.30 41.37 25.33
C TRP A 110 59.95 40.24 24.34
N GLU A 111 60.87 39.33 24.06
CA GLU A 111 60.66 38.17 23.19
C GLU A 111 59.55 37.24 23.72
N SER A 112 59.45 37.06 25.03
CA SER A 112 58.35 36.31 25.66
C SER A 112 57.01 37.05 25.53
N CYS A 113 57.02 38.37 25.68
CA CYS A 113 55.81 39.18 25.59
C CYS A 113 55.25 39.34 24.18
N ILE A 114 56.12 39.46 23.16
CA ILE A 114 55.72 39.58 21.75
C ILE A 114 55.21 38.25 21.17
N LYS A 115 55.26 37.14 21.94
CA LYS A 115 54.60 35.88 21.59
C LYS A 115 53.10 36.06 21.31
N TYR A 116 52.47 37.05 21.96
CA TYR A 116 51.08 37.46 21.74
C TYR A 116 51.05 38.93 21.31
N PRO A 117 51.33 39.21 20.02
CA PRO A 117 51.43 40.56 19.51
C PRO A 117 50.04 41.25 19.46
N PRO A 118 49.99 42.58 19.26
CA PRO A 118 48.73 43.27 19.06
C PRO A 118 47.93 42.66 17.89
N VAL A 119 46.62 42.63 18.01
CA VAL A 119 45.69 42.12 16.99
C VAL A 119 44.77 43.26 16.57
N LEU A 120 44.68 43.49 15.26
CA LEU A 120 43.83 44.49 14.64
C LEU A 120 42.60 43.83 14.00
N TRP A 121 41.42 44.44 14.14
CA TRP A 121 40.22 44.03 13.42
C TRP A 121 39.29 45.22 13.20
N VAL A 122 38.26 45.05 12.39
CA VAL A 122 37.21 46.06 12.18
C VAL A 122 35.95 45.60 12.90
N GLU A 123 35.27 46.50 13.61
CA GLU A 123 33.99 46.20 14.26
C GLU A 123 32.93 45.77 13.24
N ALA A 124 31.96 44.97 13.68
CA ALA A 124 30.88 44.52 12.81
C ALA A 124 30.10 45.71 12.23
N ALA A 125 29.86 45.68 10.91
CA ALA A 125 29.01 46.68 10.28
C ALA A 125 27.57 46.55 10.83
N SER A 126 26.98 47.68 11.22
CA SER A 126 25.64 47.72 11.84
C SER A 126 24.51 47.76 10.81
N SER A 127 24.82 48.01 9.54
CA SER A 127 23.87 47.97 8.43
C SER A 127 24.55 47.52 7.13
N PRO A 128 23.79 47.02 6.13
CA PRO A 128 24.34 46.61 4.84
C PRO A 128 25.09 47.71 4.10
N ASP A 129 24.62 48.95 4.21
CA ASP A 129 25.23 50.13 3.55
C ASP A 129 26.62 50.47 4.10
N GLN A 130 27.06 49.82 5.19
CA GLN A 130 28.38 49.98 5.79
C GLN A 130 29.37 48.88 5.37
N PHE A 131 28.97 47.87 4.59
CA PHE A 131 29.86 46.78 4.18
C PHE A 131 31.03 47.25 3.33
N ASP A 132 30.80 48.17 2.40
CA ASP A 132 31.88 48.73 1.56
C ASP A 132 32.88 49.51 2.41
N ALA A 133 32.38 50.27 3.39
CA ALA A 133 33.22 50.97 4.37
C ALA A 133 33.97 49.99 5.28
N TRP A 134 33.35 48.88 5.68
CA TRP A 134 33.98 47.81 6.46
C TRP A 134 35.12 47.13 5.69
N ASN A 135 34.87 46.77 4.42
CA ASN A 135 35.88 46.20 3.53
C ASN A 135 37.05 47.17 3.33
N ALA A 136 36.78 48.46 3.13
CA ALA A 136 37.83 49.47 3.01
C ALA A 136 38.71 49.55 4.28
N GLN A 137 38.12 49.41 5.49
CA GLN A 137 38.91 49.38 6.74
C GLN A 137 39.71 48.09 6.88
N VAL A 138 39.17 46.93 6.46
CA VAL A 138 39.90 45.66 6.43
C VAL A 138 41.09 45.74 5.47
N GLU A 139 40.91 46.35 4.30
CA GLU A 139 41.98 46.60 3.34
C GLU A 139 43.06 47.51 3.93
N ARG A 140 42.70 48.55 4.68
CA ARG A 140 43.68 49.41 5.38
C ARG A 140 44.54 48.61 6.38
N ILE A 141 43.94 47.70 7.14
CA ILE A 141 44.70 46.80 8.04
C ILE A 141 45.63 45.90 7.23
N ALA A 142 45.14 45.30 6.13
CA ALA A 142 45.95 44.43 5.28
C ALA A 142 47.13 45.18 4.61
N VAL A 143 46.91 46.41 4.16
CA VAL A 143 47.95 47.28 3.60
C VAL A 143 49.01 47.61 4.64
N PHE A 144 48.61 47.94 5.88
CA PHE A 144 49.55 48.18 6.98
C PHE A 144 50.48 46.98 7.21
N TYR A 145 49.95 45.77 7.33
CA TYR A 145 50.77 44.57 7.53
C TYR A 145 51.67 44.24 6.32
N ARG A 146 51.24 44.58 5.09
CA ARG A 146 52.04 44.35 3.88
C ARG A 146 53.18 45.37 3.70
N THR A 147 53.00 46.59 4.20
CA THR A 147 53.92 47.71 3.94
C THR A 147 54.82 48.04 5.14
N SER A 148 54.51 47.53 6.32
CA SER A 148 55.33 47.72 7.52
C SER A 148 56.60 46.87 7.47
N ASN A 149 57.75 47.52 7.65
CA ASN A 149 59.06 46.88 7.82
C ASN A 149 59.51 46.85 9.29
N ALA A 150 58.62 47.15 10.23
CA ALA A 150 58.97 47.20 11.65
C ALA A 150 59.16 45.77 12.21
N PRO A 151 60.24 45.50 12.96
CA PRO A 151 60.53 44.17 13.51
C PRO A 151 59.47 43.68 14.52
N ASP A 152 58.72 44.61 15.11
CA ASP A 152 57.64 44.33 16.06
C ASP A 152 56.29 44.03 15.38
N VAL A 153 56.20 44.12 14.05
CA VAL A 153 55.03 43.70 13.23
C VAL A 153 55.29 42.30 12.71
N THR A 154 54.71 41.31 13.36
CA THR A 154 55.01 39.89 13.11
C THR A 154 53.96 39.23 12.21
N ALA A 155 54.35 38.16 11.50
CA ALA A 155 53.42 37.34 10.73
C ALA A 155 52.30 36.75 11.62
N THR A 156 52.63 36.40 12.86
CA THR A 156 51.67 35.91 13.86
C THR A 156 50.60 36.96 14.17
N SER A 157 50.97 38.24 14.29
CA SER A 157 50.02 39.33 14.50
C SER A 157 49.04 39.48 13.33
N PHE A 158 49.55 39.36 12.11
CA PHE A 158 48.74 39.43 10.90
C PHE A 158 47.76 38.26 10.81
N GLU A 159 48.22 37.03 11.05
CA GLU A 159 47.37 35.83 11.03
C GLU A 159 46.23 35.91 12.05
N GLN A 160 46.54 36.35 13.28
CA GLN A 160 45.56 36.54 14.34
C GLN A 160 44.53 37.62 14.00
N SER A 161 44.97 38.71 13.36
CA SER A 161 44.10 39.79 12.87
C SER A 161 43.15 39.29 11.79
N LEU A 162 43.63 38.53 10.82
CA LEU A 162 42.79 37.91 9.78
C LEU A 162 41.78 36.93 10.36
N ARG A 163 42.19 36.10 11.34
CA ARG A 163 41.28 35.18 12.03
C ARG A 163 40.16 35.96 12.72
N LYS A 164 40.49 37.05 13.41
CA LYS A 164 39.48 37.86 14.10
C LYS A 164 38.53 38.56 13.14
N ILE A 165 39.06 39.10 12.03
CA ILE A 165 38.24 39.71 10.96
C ILE A 165 37.29 38.68 10.36
N ARG A 166 37.73 37.43 10.16
CA ARG A 166 36.89 36.33 9.68
C ARG A 166 35.78 35.97 10.66
N GLU A 167 36.06 35.88 11.96
CA GLU A 167 35.04 35.64 12.99
C GLU A 167 33.94 36.71 12.94
N VAL A 168 34.35 37.99 12.85
CA VAL A 168 33.40 39.12 12.76
C VAL A 168 32.60 39.06 11.46
N ALA A 169 33.22 38.71 10.34
CA ALA A 169 32.52 38.54 9.07
C ALA A 169 31.50 37.39 9.11
N GLU A 170 31.85 36.25 9.72
CA GLU A 170 30.95 35.11 9.89
C GLU A 170 29.77 35.45 10.81
N GLU A 171 30.01 36.21 11.88
CA GLU A 171 28.94 36.73 12.76
C GLU A 171 28.00 37.69 12.02
N MET A 172 28.54 38.62 11.24
CA MET A 172 27.75 39.53 10.40
C MET A 172 26.87 38.73 9.43
N VAL A 173 27.46 37.82 8.65
CA VAL A 173 26.75 36.96 7.69
C VAL A 173 25.63 36.17 8.38
N ASN A 174 25.91 35.57 9.54
CA ASN A 174 24.90 34.80 10.29
C ASN A 174 23.74 35.66 10.81
N ASN A 175 24.04 36.85 11.33
CA ASN A 175 23.04 37.78 11.85
C ASN A 175 22.15 38.38 10.76
N TYR A 176 22.68 38.60 9.54
CA TYR A 176 21.89 39.11 8.41
C TYR A 176 21.10 38.02 7.68
N HIS A 177 21.58 36.78 7.63
CA HIS A 177 20.84 35.67 7.01
C HIS A 177 19.78 35.04 7.92
N ALA A 178 19.80 35.28 9.23
CA ALA A 178 18.77 34.75 10.13
C ALA A 178 17.36 35.36 9.87
N PRO A 179 17.20 36.69 9.70
CA PRO A 179 15.92 37.30 9.30
C PRO A 179 15.45 36.84 7.92
N ILE A 180 16.38 36.72 6.95
CA ILE A 180 16.04 36.26 5.59
C ILE A 180 15.54 34.81 5.64
N ARG A 181 16.21 33.91 6.37
CA ARG A 181 15.75 32.53 6.55
C ARG A 181 14.42 32.45 7.31
N GLN A 182 14.17 33.34 8.26
CA GLN A 182 12.90 33.41 8.97
C GLN A 182 11.75 33.87 8.05
N VAL A 183 12.00 34.85 7.18
CA VAL A 183 11.06 35.30 6.15
C VAL A 183 10.84 34.22 5.09
N GLU A 184 11.89 33.53 4.63
CA GLU A 184 11.77 32.39 3.71
C GLU A 184 10.95 31.25 4.33
N ASN A 185 11.20 30.90 5.59
CA ASN A 185 10.44 29.87 6.30
C ASN A 185 8.98 30.30 6.54
N SER A 186 8.74 31.58 6.84
CA SER A 186 7.39 32.14 6.97
C SER A 186 6.65 32.14 5.63
N ASN A 187 7.30 32.60 4.57
CA ASN A 187 6.74 32.61 3.21
C ASN A 187 6.47 31.20 2.71
N ARG A 188 7.39 30.26 2.93
CA ARG A 188 7.19 28.84 2.61
C ARG A 188 6.00 28.26 3.38
N ARG A 189 5.87 28.56 4.67
CA ARG A 189 4.71 28.14 5.47
C ARG A 189 3.40 28.74 4.95
N ILE A 190 3.39 30.02 4.57
CA ILE A 190 2.22 30.69 3.99
C ILE A 190 1.84 30.06 2.64
N LEU A 191 2.83 29.81 1.79
CA LEU A 191 2.65 29.19 0.47
C LEU A 191 2.17 27.74 0.57
N ASP A 192 2.70 26.96 1.51
CA ASP A 192 2.39 25.54 1.67
C ASP A 192 1.06 25.29 2.42
N THR A 193 0.58 26.23 3.26
CA THR A 193 -0.59 25.98 4.13
C THR A 193 -1.75 26.96 4.02
N THR A 194 -1.54 28.20 3.56
CA THR A 194 -2.58 29.26 3.60
C THR A 194 -2.86 29.92 2.24
N LEU A 195 -2.07 29.59 1.21
CA LEU A 195 -2.23 30.16 -0.13
C LEU A 195 -3.59 29.85 -0.78
N PRO A 196 -4.18 28.65 -0.64
CA PRO A 196 -5.51 28.37 -1.19
C PRO A 196 -6.59 29.30 -0.62
N ASP A 197 -6.62 29.49 0.70
CA ASP A 197 -7.57 30.36 1.40
C ASP A 197 -7.42 31.83 0.99
N LEU A 198 -6.18 32.31 0.88
CA LEU A 198 -5.88 33.68 0.46
C LEU A 198 -6.25 33.95 -1.00
N LEU A 199 -6.05 32.96 -1.88
CA LEU A 199 -6.47 33.05 -3.29
C LEU A 199 -7.99 33.00 -3.44
N LYS A 200 -8.68 32.20 -2.63
CA LYS A 200 -10.15 32.14 -2.58
C LYS A 200 -10.74 33.48 -2.13
N ALA A 201 -10.26 34.02 -1.00
CA ALA A 201 -10.70 35.32 -0.48
C ALA A 201 -10.46 36.46 -1.48
N LYS A 202 -9.34 36.41 -2.23
CA LYS A 202 -9.03 37.40 -3.25
C LYS A 202 -9.87 37.24 -4.52
N ALA A 203 -10.11 36.02 -4.99
CA ALA A 203 -10.95 35.75 -6.16
C ALA A 203 -12.42 36.11 -5.92
N GLU A 204 -12.93 35.87 -4.70
CA GLU A 204 -14.26 36.31 -4.25
C GLU A 204 -14.34 37.84 -4.18
N ALA A 205 -13.30 38.51 -3.65
CA ALA A 205 -13.22 39.98 -3.61
C ALA A 205 -13.10 40.65 -5.00
N GLU A 206 -12.51 39.96 -5.98
CA GLU A 206 -12.34 40.44 -7.36
C GLU A 206 -13.50 40.08 -8.32
N GLY A 207 -14.53 39.38 -7.83
CA GLY A 207 -15.69 38.99 -8.66
C GLY A 207 -15.37 37.98 -9.76
N LYS A 208 -14.36 37.10 -9.56
CA LYS A 208 -13.91 36.10 -10.53
C LYS A 208 -14.27 34.67 -10.07
N PRO A 209 -15.53 34.24 -10.23
CA PRO A 209 -16.03 32.98 -9.68
C PRO A 209 -15.28 31.74 -10.19
N ILE A 210 -14.84 31.76 -11.45
CA ILE A 210 -14.11 30.65 -12.09
C ILE A 210 -12.75 30.39 -11.41
N GLN A 211 -12.07 31.44 -10.92
CA GLN A 211 -10.77 31.28 -10.26
C GLN A 211 -10.91 30.75 -8.83
N ALA A 212 -11.98 31.13 -8.12
CA ALA A 212 -12.31 30.57 -6.82
C ALA A 212 -12.71 29.08 -6.93
N GLU A 213 -13.51 28.74 -7.94
CA GLU A 213 -13.88 27.34 -8.22
C GLU A 213 -12.64 26.49 -8.55
N LEU A 214 -11.75 26.97 -9.41
CA LEU A 214 -10.51 26.26 -9.76
C LEU A 214 -9.56 26.09 -8.56
N ALA A 215 -9.52 27.06 -7.64
CA ALA A 215 -8.76 26.92 -6.39
C ALA A 215 -9.36 25.83 -5.47
N GLN A 216 -10.68 25.81 -5.31
CA GLN A 216 -11.39 24.78 -4.54
C GLN A 216 -11.23 23.39 -5.16
N GLN A 217 -11.24 23.27 -6.49
CA GLN A 217 -10.98 22.01 -7.17
C GLN A 217 -9.55 21.51 -6.92
N ARG A 218 -8.55 22.40 -6.90
CA ARG A 218 -7.15 22.05 -6.60
C ARG A 218 -6.96 21.57 -5.16
N GLU A 219 -7.60 22.22 -4.21
CA GLU A 219 -7.61 21.82 -2.80
C GLU A 219 -8.27 20.46 -2.61
N THR A 220 -9.45 20.25 -3.19
CA THR A 220 -10.13 18.95 -3.13
C THR A 220 -9.28 17.85 -3.76
N MET A 221 -8.58 18.14 -4.87
CA MET A 221 -7.65 17.19 -5.49
C MET A 221 -6.43 16.88 -4.62
N SER A 222 -5.85 17.87 -3.92
CA SER A 222 -4.71 17.64 -3.04
C SER A 222 -5.10 16.82 -1.81
N GLU A 223 -6.29 17.03 -1.26
CA GLU A 223 -6.86 16.22 -0.19
C GLU A 223 -7.05 14.76 -0.62
N ILE A 224 -7.67 14.52 -1.78
CA ILE A 224 -7.85 13.16 -2.33
C ILE A 224 -6.49 12.49 -2.56
N GLN A 225 -5.50 13.21 -3.09
CA GLN A 225 -4.14 12.68 -3.29
C GLN A 225 -3.46 12.33 -1.96
N PHE A 226 -3.63 13.16 -0.94
CA PHE A 226 -3.11 12.90 0.40
C PHE A 226 -3.75 11.65 1.02
N LEU A 227 -5.09 11.51 0.92
CA LEU A 227 -5.80 10.31 1.37
C LEU A 227 -5.29 9.07 0.64
N LEU A 228 -5.14 9.15 -0.69
CA LEU A 228 -4.62 8.05 -1.51
C LEU A 228 -3.21 7.63 -1.07
N ALA A 229 -2.29 8.58 -0.94
CA ALA A 229 -0.91 8.29 -0.54
C ALA A 229 -0.84 7.68 0.86
N ARG A 230 -1.65 8.18 1.80
CA ARG A 230 -1.74 7.65 3.16
C ARG A 230 -2.25 6.21 3.18
N HIS A 231 -3.29 5.89 2.42
CA HIS A 231 -3.84 4.53 2.35
C HIS A 231 -2.95 3.57 1.58
N GLN A 232 -2.27 4.02 0.53
CA GLN A 232 -1.21 3.23 -0.12
C GLN A 232 -0.11 2.86 0.87
N ALA A 233 0.34 3.80 1.71
CA ALA A 233 1.32 3.52 2.77
C ALA A 233 0.78 2.50 3.79
N LYS A 234 -0.49 2.58 4.20
CA LYS A 234 -1.13 1.57 5.06
C LYS A 234 -1.11 0.19 4.40
N LEU A 235 -1.51 0.08 3.12
CA LEU A 235 -1.54 -1.19 2.39
C LEU A 235 -0.13 -1.79 2.22
N GLN A 236 0.89 -0.96 2.01
CA GLN A 236 2.28 -1.42 1.93
C GLN A 236 2.74 -2.16 3.20
N THR A 237 2.17 -1.88 4.37
CA THR A 237 2.49 -2.62 5.61
C THR A 237 2.09 -4.10 5.56
N TYR A 238 1.08 -4.44 4.75
CA TYR A 238 0.57 -5.81 4.57
C TYR A 238 1.27 -6.55 3.41
N GLN A 239 2.03 -5.85 2.57
CA GLN A 239 2.71 -6.42 1.40
C GLN A 239 3.60 -7.62 1.74
N PRO A 240 4.42 -7.62 2.82
CA PRO A 240 5.25 -8.77 3.15
C PRO A 240 4.43 -10.01 3.52
N ALA A 241 3.34 -9.83 4.28
CA ALA A 241 2.45 -10.93 4.66
C ALA A 241 1.70 -11.50 3.45
N TYR A 242 1.23 -10.64 2.56
CA TYR A 242 0.62 -11.04 1.30
C TYR A 242 1.58 -11.85 0.42
N ALA A 243 2.79 -11.34 0.19
CA ALA A 243 3.80 -12.01 -0.62
C ALA A 243 4.21 -13.37 -0.02
N ALA A 244 4.36 -13.45 1.31
CA ALA A 244 4.67 -14.70 1.99
C ALA A 244 3.55 -15.75 1.80
N LEU A 245 2.28 -15.35 1.94
CA LEU A 245 1.15 -16.26 1.76
C LEU A 245 1.03 -16.74 0.31
N VAL A 246 1.25 -15.87 -0.68
CA VAL A 246 1.27 -16.26 -2.10
C VAL A 246 2.39 -17.28 -2.36
N ALA A 247 3.59 -17.07 -1.83
CA ALA A 247 4.70 -18.01 -1.98
C ALA A 247 4.42 -19.38 -1.31
N GLN A 248 3.76 -19.37 -0.14
CA GLN A 248 3.29 -20.61 0.50
C GLN A 248 2.25 -21.33 -0.35
N PHE A 249 1.30 -20.58 -0.94
CA PHE A 249 0.30 -21.15 -1.85
C PHE A 249 0.93 -21.76 -3.12
N GLU A 250 1.91 -21.09 -3.71
CA GLU A 250 2.65 -21.63 -4.87
C GLU A 250 3.32 -22.96 -4.52
N THR A 251 4.01 -23.02 -3.38
CA THR A 251 4.63 -24.25 -2.86
C THR A 251 3.59 -25.34 -2.60
N TYR A 252 2.44 -24.98 -2.02
CA TYR A 252 1.35 -25.92 -1.81
C TYR A 252 0.83 -26.48 -3.14
N ARG A 253 0.65 -25.62 -4.14
CA ARG A 253 0.16 -25.99 -5.47
C ARG A 253 1.13 -26.89 -6.22
N THR A 254 2.43 -26.60 -6.19
CA THR A 254 3.45 -27.42 -6.88
C THR A 254 3.55 -28.83 -6.31
N ASN A 255 3.14 -29.06 -5.05
CA ASN A 255 3.11 -30.38 -4.44
C ASN A 255 1.90 -31.25 -4.85
N GLU A 256 0.90 -30.71 -5.55
CA GLU A 256 -0.31 -31.47 -5.94
C GLU A 256 -0.02 -32.73 -6.78
N PRO A 257 0.86 -32.71 -7.80
CA PRO A 257 1.18 -33.92 -8.57
C PRO A 257 1.79 -35.03 -7.72
N ILE A 258 2.60 -34.67 -6.72
CA ILE A 258 3.22 -35.62 -5.79
C ILE A 258 2.13 -36.31 -4.96
N LEU A 259 1.20 -35.54 -4.41
CA LEU A 259 0.04 -36.06 -3.67
C LEU A 259 -0.79 -37.01 -4.54
N VAL A 260 -1.14 -36.59 -5.76
CA VAL A 260 -1.95 -37.41 -6.67
C VAL A 260 -1.26 -38.73 -7.00
N ASN A 261 0.06 -38.71 -7.25
CA ASN A 261 0.83 -39.92 -7.50
C ASN A 261 0.88 -40.84 -6.27
N ARG A 262 1.02 -40.26 -5.07
CA ARG A 262 1.01 -41.02 -3.82
C ARG A 262 -0.34 -41.70 -3.58
N LEU A 263 -1.44 -40.98 -3.77
CA LEU A 263 -2.80 -41.54 -3.66
C LEU A 263 -3.04 -42.65 -4.68
N LYS A 264 -2.63 -42.46 -5.95
CA LYS A 264 -2.72 -43.52 -6.98
C LYS A 264 -1.95 -44.77 -6.58
N SER A 265 -0.73 -44.61 -6.06
CA SER A 265 0.09 -45.73 -5.59
C SER A 265 -0.60 -46.49 -4.45
N LEU A 266 -1.13 -45.78 -3.46
CA LEU A 266 -1.87 -46.40 -2.34
C LEU A 266 -3.13 -47.13 -2.81
N VAL A 267 -3.87 -46.58 -3.77
CA VAL A 267 -5.04 -47.25 -4.37
C VAL A 267 -4.63 -48.55 -5.07
N LEU A 268 -3.54 -48.53 -5.84
CA LEU A 268 -3.01 -49.73 -6.50
C LEU A 268 -2.54 -50.78 -5.50
N GLN A 269 -1.83 -50.37 -4.45
CA GLN A 269 -1.41 -51.25 -3.36
C GLN A 269 -2.63 -51.86 -2.64
N ALA A 270 -3.63 -51.05 -2.30
CA ALA A 270 -4.87 -51.52 -1.70
C ALA A 270 -5.58 -52.57 -2.57
N SER A 271 -5.57 -52.38 -3.90
CA SER A 271 -6.21 -53.31 -4.86
C SER A 271 -5.54 -54.68 -4.95
N THR A 272 -4.26 -54.79 -4.57
CA THR A 272 -3.46 -56.02 -4.66
C THR A 272 -3.10 -56.59 -3.28
N ALA A 273 -3.29 -55.81 -2.22
CA ALA A 273 -3.00 -56.21 -0.84
C ALA A 273 -3.80 -57.45 -0.40
N THR A 274 -3.17 -58.24 0.47
CA THR A 274 -3.75 -59.42 1.11
C THR A 274 -4.43 -59.03 2.42
N LEU A 275 -5.14 -59.97 3.06
CA LEU A 275 -5.77 -59.72 4.35
C LEU A 275 -4.76 -59.24 5.42
N ALA A 276 -3.52 -59.74 5.36
CA ALA A 276 -2.46 -59.38 6.29
C ALA A 276 -1.86 -57.99 6.03
N THR A 277 -1.80 -57.55 4.76
CA THR A 277 -1.13 -56.28 4.40
C THR A 277 -2.09 -55.10 4.22
N LEU A 278 -3.40 -55.35 4.06
CA LEU A 278 -4.45 -54.32 3.98
C LEU A 278 -4.42 -53.29 5.14
N PRO A 279 -4.23 -53.69 6.41
CA PRO A 279 -4.16 -52.74 7.52
C PRO A 279 -3.03 -51.72 7.40
N ASN A 280 -1.89 -52.11 6.81
CA ASN A 280 -0.76 -51.21 6.61
C ASN A 280 -1.09 -50.12 5.58
N VAL A 281 -1.73 -50.50 4.48
CA VAL A 281 -2.18 -49.55 3.45
C VAL A 281 -3.25 -48.61 4.00
N GLN A 282 -4.16 -49.12 4.83
CA GLN A 282 -5.15 -48.29 5.52
C GLN A 282 -4.50 -47.26 6.44
N LEU A 283 -3.51 -47.67 7.25
CA LEU A 283 -2.79 -46.77 8.14
C LEU A 283 -2.06 -45.67 7.36
N GLU A 284 -1.36 -46.04 6.29
CA GLU A 284 -0.60 -45.11 5.45
C GLU A 284 -1.51 -44.09 4.77
N LEU A 285 -2.69 -44.52 4.31
CA LEU A 285 -3.72 -43.63 3.75
C LEU A 285 -4.26 -42.64 4.78
N VAL A 286 -4.52 -43.08 6.02
CA VAL A 286 -4.97 -42.21 7.11
C VAL A 286 -3.88 -41.21 7.50
N GLN A 287 -2.62 -41.64 7.54
CA GLN A 287 -1.48 -40.75 7.82
C GLN A 287 -1.33 -39.69 6.73
N LEU A 288 -1.43 -40.07 5.45
CA LEU A 288 -1.41 -39.13 4.33
C LEU A 288 -2.55 -38.11 4.44
N SER A 289 -3.77 -38.56 4.74
CA SER A 289 -4.91 -37.67 4.94
C SER A 289 -4.67 -36.64 6.06
N ARG A 290 -4.09 -37.07 7.19
CA ARG A 290 -3.74 -36.16 8.29
C ARG A 290 -2.68 -35.14 7.88
N ALA A 291 -1.62 -35.57 7.21
CA ALA A 291 -0.55 -34.70 6.74
C ALA A 291 -1.08 -33.64 5.76
N GLU A 292 -1.97 -34.02 4.85
CA GLU A 292 -2.55 -33.14 3.84
C GLU A 292 -3.67 -32.22 4.36
N SER A 293 -4.14 -32.41 5.60
CA SER A 293 -5.20 -31.59 6.18
C SER A 293 -4.70 -30.28 6.80
N LEU A 294 -3.46 -30.25 7.29
CA LEU A 294 -2.93 -29.10 8.04
C LEU A 294 -2.65 -27.88 7.15
N ALA A 295 -1.92 -28.08 6.05
CA ALA A 295 -1.55 -27.01 5.13
C ALA A 295 -2.74 -26.21 4.55
N PRO A 296 -3.81 -26.84 4.02
CA PRO A 296 -4.95 -26.08 3.50
C PRO A 296 -5.68 -25.27 4.58
N GLN A 297 -5.82 -25.81 5.79
CA GLN A 297 -6.46 -25.09 6.90
C GLN A 297 -5.67 -23.85 7.31
N GLN A 298 -4.34 -23.96 7.36
CA GLN A 298 -3.46 -22.83 7.65
C GLN A 298 -3.58 -21.74 6.57
N LEU A 299 -3.49 -22.14 5.29
CA LEU A 299 -3.63 -21.21 4.16
C LEU A 299 -4.98 -20.49 4.18
N GLN A 300 -6.06 -21.20 4.48
CA GLN A 300 -7.41 -20.61 4.58
C GLN A 300 -7.50 -19.57 5.69
N LEU A 301 -7.01 -19.92 6.88
CA LEU A 301 -7.05 -19.04 8.04
C LEU A 301 -6.23 -17.77 7.81
N GLU A 302 -5.02 -17.91 7.26
CA GLU A 302 -4.15 -16.78 6.94
C GLU A 302 -4.74 -15.90 5.85
N ALA A 303 -5.25 -16.49 4.76
CA ALA A 303 -5.92 -15.76 3.70
C ALA A 303 -7.16 -15.01 4.20
N PHE A 304 -7.95 -15.65 5.09
CA PHE A 304 -9.13 -15.03 5.67
C PHE A 304 -8.76 -13.85 6.56
N ARG A 305 -7.79 -14.06 7.46
CA ARG A 305 -7.30 -13.02 8.35
C ARG A 305 -6.77 -11.82 7.56
N LEU A 306 -5.96 -12.06 6.54
CA LEU A 306 -5.38 -11.00 5.73
C LEU A 306 -6.45 -10.29 4.88
N SER A 307 -7.38 -11.03 4.29
CA SER A 307 -8.52 -10.45 3.57
C SER A 307 -9.34 -9.51 4.47
N ARG A 308 -9.64 -9.91 5.71
CA ARG A 308 -10.36 -9.03 6.67
C ARG A 308 -9.56 -7.78 7.04
N GLN A 309 -8.24 -7.89 7.15
CA GLN A 309 -7.38 -6.72 7.41
C GLN A 309 -7.38 -5.75 6.22
N LEU A 310 -7.29 -6.27 4.99
CA LEU A 310 -7.35 -5.46 3.78
C LEU A 310 -8.73 -4.83 3.58
N SER A 311 -9.83 -5.57 3.81
CA SER A 311 -11.19 -5.03 3.75
C SER A 311 -11.36 -3.88 4.74
N ARG A 312 -10.85 -4.00 5.97
CA ARG A 312 -10.93 -2.91 6.95
C ARG A 312 -10.22 -1.65 6.45
N VAL A 313 -9.02 -1.79 5.89
CA VAL A 313 -8.28 -0.63 5.34
C VAL A 313 -9.04 -0.02 4.16
N HIS A 314 -9.66 -0.86 3.33
CA HIS A 314 -10.51 -0.40 2.23
C HIS A 314 -11.77 0.33 2.71
N ASP A 315 -12.49 -0.21 3.70
CA ASP A 315 -13.67 0.42 4.28
C ASP A 315 -13.30 1.76 4.94
N GLU A 316 -12.17 1.83 5.64
CA GLU A 316 -11.62 3.09 6.17
C GLU A 316 -11.31 4.10 5.05
N PHE A 317 -10.80 3.66 3.90
CA PHE A 317 -10.54 4.51 2.75
C PHE A 317 -11.83 5.02 2.11
N GLU A 318 -12.80 4.17 1.85
CA GLU A 318 -14.10 4.56 1.28
C GLU A 318 -14.83 5.54 2.22
N ALA A 319 -14.82 5.29 3.53
CA ALA A 319 -15.43 6.19 4.50
C ALA A 319 -14.78 7.59 4.54
N GLU A 320 -13.45 7.67 4.37
CA GLU A 320 -12.74 8.95 4.29
C GLU A 320 -12.89 9.63 2.91
N LEU A 321 -13.18 8.85 1.86
CA LEU A 321 -13.40 9.35 0.51
C LEU A 321 -14.85 9.83 0.29
N GLU A 322 -15.80 9.37 1.10
CA GLU A 322 -17.23 9.71 1.06
C GLU A 322 -17.50 11.22 0.92
N PRO A 323 -16.86 12.13 1.69
CA PRO A 323 -17.10 13.58 1.56
C PRO A 323 -16.75 14.14 0.17
N HIS A 324 -15.92 13.43 -0.60
CA HIS A 324 -15.43 13.84 -1.91
C HIS A 324 -16.16 13.13 -3.07
N PHE A 325 -17.17 12.30 -2.80
CA PHE A 325 -17.86 11.53 -3.84
C PHE A 325 -18.55 12.39 -4.90
N ASP A 326 -19.14 13.52 -4.51
CA ASP A 326 -19.75 14.46 -5.46
C ASP A 326 -18.73 15.08 -6.40
N PHE A 327 -17.55 15.43 -5.86
CA PHE A 327 -16.45 15.96 -6.65
C PHE A 327 -15.94 14.90 -7.65
N ILE A 328 -15.71 13.67 -7.18
CA ILE A 328 -15.25 12.53 -7.99
C ILE A 328 -16.25 12.23 -9.12
N ARG A 329 -17.55 12.20 -8.81
CA ARG A 329 -18.63 11.98 -9.78
C ARG A 329 -18.71 13.09 -10.82
N THR A 330 -18.66 14.35 -10.40
CA THR A 330 -18.79 15.52 -11.28
C THR A 330 -17.62 15.62 -12.26
N HIS A 331 -16.41 15.26 -11.83
CA HIS A 331 -15.20 15.33 -12.65
C HIS A 331 -14.82 13.99 -13.30
N ASN A 332 -15.69 12.98 -13.22
CA ASN A 332 -15.50 11.64 -13.77
C ASN A 332 -14.14 11.01 -13.40
N VAL A 333 -13.71 11.21 -12.15
CA VAL A 333 -12.47 10.63 -11.62
C VAL A 333 -12.73 9.18 -11.27
N ALA A 334 -11.87 8.26 -11.74
CA ALA A 334 -11.98 6.86 -11.40
C ALA A 334 -11.71 6.64 -9.90
N ARG A 335 -12.60 5.90 -9.23
CA ARG A 335 -12.40 5.52 -7.81
C ARG A 335 -11.23 4.53 -7.70
N PRO A 336 -10.19 4.83 -6.90
CA PRO A 336 -9.05 3.94 -6.74
C PRO A 336 -9.46 2.69 -5.95
N LYS A 337 -9.41 1.52 -6.60
CA LYS A 337 -9.67 0.22 -5.96
C LYS A 337 -8.35 -0.41 -5.53
N LEU A 338 -7.84 0.00 -4.37
CA LEU A 338 -6.49 -0.40 -3.94
C LEU A 338 -6.39 -1.81 -3.34
N ALA A 339 -7.51 -2.38 -2.88
CA ALA A 339 -7.53 -3.66 -2.16
C ALA A 339 -8.26 -4.78 -2.92
N ASP A 340 -9.06 -4.45 -3.94
CA ASP A 340 -9.93 -5.41 -4.64
C ASP A 340 -9.16 -6.60 -5.22
N GLU A 341 -8.10 -6.33 -5.99
CA GLU A 341 -7.30 -7.38 -6.64
C GLU A 341 -6.58 -8.29 -5.63
N PRO A 342 -5.86 -7.77 -4.61
CA PRO A 342 -5.33 -8.61 -3.53
C PRO A 342 -6.40 -9.45 -2.83
N MET A 343 -7.58 -8.89 -2.55
CA MET A 343 -8.68 -9.63 -1.91
C MET A 343 -9.21 -10.75 -2.80
N GLU A 344 -9.33 -10.54 -4.11
CA GLU A 344 -9.73 -11.57 -5.07
C GLU A 344 -8.71 -12.72 -5.12
N VAL A 345 -7.41 -12.42 -5.11
CA VAL A 345 -6.36 -13.45 -5.04
C VAL A 345 -6.48 -14.26 -3.75
N LEU A 346 -6.69 -13.62 -2.60
CA LEU A 346 -6.86 -14.32 -1.32
C LEU A 346 -8.10 -15.23 -1.31
N ALA A 347 -9.22 -14.77 -1.89
CA ALA A 347 -10.42 -15.59 -2.04
C ALA A 347 -10.16 -16.81 -2.94
N ASN A 348 -9.40 -16.64 -4.02
CA ASN A 348 -9.01 -17.74 -4.91
C ASN A 348 -8.11 -18.76 -4.19
N ILE A 349 -7.18 -18.31 -3.33
CA ILE A 349 -6.35 -19.19 -2.49
C ILE A 349 -7.22 -20.04 -1.57
N GLN A 350 -8.19 -19.43 -0.87
CA GLN A 350 -9.12 -20.13 0.01
C GLN A 350 -9.94 -21.18 -0.75
N ALA A 351 -10.59 -20.77 -1.85
CA ALA A 351 -11.42 -21.63 -2.65
C ALA A 351 -10.62 -22.82 -3.21
N TYR A 352 -9.37 -22.59 -3.62
CA TYR A 352 -8.49 -23.65 -4.07
C TYR A 352 -8.13 -24.64 -2.96
N ALA A 353 -7.74 -24.14 -1.78
CA ALA A 353 -7.40 -24.95 -0.63
C ALA A 353 -8.60 -25.81 -0.18
N ASP A 354 -9.80 -25.23 -0.13
CA ASP A 354 -11.05 -25.96 0.15
C ASP A 354 -11.30 -27.06 -0.87
N SER A 355 -11.22 -26.69 -2.16
CA SER A 355 -11.49 -27.62 -3.25
C SER A 355 -10.53 -28.80 -3.25
N ARG A 356 -9.23 -28.56 -2.99
CA ARG A 356 -8.24 -29.64 -2.86
C ARG A 356 -8.52 -30.50 -1.63
N TYR A 357 -8.78 -29.89 -0.46
CA TYR A 357 -9.09 -30.62 0.77
C TYR A 357 -10.28 -31.58 0.57
N VAL A 358 -11.38 -31.08 -0.02
CA VAL A 358 -12.57 -31.89 -0.32
C VAL A 358 -12.26 -33.02 -1.30
N ARG A 359 -11.52 -32.75 -2.39
CA ARG A 359 -11.13 -33.79 -3.36
C ARG A 359 -10.26 -34.87 -2.73
N THR A 360 -9.27 -34.49 -1.92
CA THR A 360 -8.40 -35.43 -1.22
C THR A 360 -9.18 -36.26 -0.20
N GLY A 361 -10.06 -35.63 0.57
CA GLY A 361 -10.95 -36.32 1.52
C GLY A 361 -11.88 -37.32 0.83
N ASP A 362 -12.47 -36.95 -0.30
CA ASP A 362 -13.32 -37.84 -1.11
C ASP A 362 -12.56 -39.06 -1.64
N VAL A 363 -11.34 -38.86 -2.17
CA VAL A 363 -10.48 -39.97 -2.64
C VAL A 363 -10.10 -40.89 -1.48
N VAL A 364 -9.71 -40.33 -0.33
CA VAL A 364 -9.37 -41.11 0.87
C VAL A 364 -10.58 -41.92 1.35
N SER A 365 -11.75 -41.29 1.50
CA SER A 365 -12.98 -41.94 1.94
C SER A 365 -13.35 -43.11 1.02
N LYS A 366 -13.39 -42.86 -0.29
CA LYS A 366 -13.69 -43.89 -1.30
C LYS A 366 -12.69 -45.04 -1.28
N THR A 367 -11.42 -44.74 -1.04
CA THR A 367 -10.37 -45.76 -0.95
C THR A 367 -10.51 -46.61 0.31
N LEU A 368 -10.82 -46.00 1.46
CA LEU A 368 -11.12 -46.71 2.71
C LEU A 368 -12.34 -47.62 2.57
N ASP A 369 -13.40 -47.14 1.91
CA ASP A 369 -14.58 -47.96 1.61
C ASP A 369 -14.23 -49.12 0.68
N GLY A 370 -13.39 -48.88 -0.34
CA GLY A 370 -12.85 -49.91 -1.22
C GLY A 370 -12.04 -50.97 -0.46
N ILE A 371 -11.15 -50.55 0.45
CA ILE A 371 -10.37 -51.41 1.34
C ILE A 371 -11.31 -52.29 2.19
N ARG A 372 -12.35 -51.69 2.79
CA ARG A 372 -13.33 -52.42 3.60
C ARG A 372 -14.09 -53.47 2.79
N ARG A 373 -14.51 -53.12 1.58
CA ARG A 373 -15.17 -54.04 0.64
C ARG A 373 -14.24 -55.18 0.24
N ARG A 374 -12.98 -54.88 -0.06
CA ARG A 374 -11.96 -55.89 -0.38
C ARG A 374 -11.69 -56.82 0.79
N GLN A 375 -11.52 -56.29 2.00
CA GLN A 375 -11.34 -57.09 3.21
C GLN A 375 -12.49 -58.08 3.39
N THR A 376 -13.74 -57.60 3.25
CA THR A 376 -14.93 -58.44 3.30
C THR A 376 -14.92 -59.52 2.21
N ALA A 377 -14.55 -59.16 0.98
CA ALA A 377 -14.46 -60.12 -0.13
C ALA A 377 -13.38 -61.19 0.10
N LEU A 378 -12.21 -60.81 0.62
CA LEU A 378 -11.13 -61.75 0.95
C LEU A 378 -11.53 -62.69 2.10
N MET A 379 -12.20 -62.18 3.14
CA MET A 379 -12.77 -63.01 4.21
C MET A 379 -13.82 -63.98 3.66
N THR A 380 -14.67 -63.51 2.74
CA THR A 380 -15.70 -64.32 2.07
C THR A 380 -15.09 -65.41 1.19
N LEU A 381 -13.97 -65.14 0.52
CA LEU A 381 -13.22 -66.13 -0.26
C LEU A 381 -12.60 -67.23 0.61
N GLN A 382 -12.23 -66.90 1.85
CA GLN A 382 -11.75 -67.88 2.84
C GLN A 382 -12.89 -68.64 3.53
N ALA A 383 -14.14 -68.19 3.38
CA ALA A 383 -15.29 -68.83 4.00
C ALA A 383 -15.82 -70.04 3.20
N ASP A 384 -16.52 -70.94 3.89
CA ASP A 384 -17.18 -72.08 3.28
C ASP A 384 -18.33 -71.65 2.34
N GLN A 385 -18.85 -72.60 1.55
CA GLN A 385 -19.85 -72.32 0.52
C GLN A 385 -21.20 -71.83 1.09
N ALA A 386 -21.62 -72.32 2.26
CA ALA A 386 -22.88 -71.90 2.90
C ALA A 386 -22.77 -70.47 3.44
N THR A 387 -21.64 -70.13 4.03
CA THR A 387 -21.32 -68.77 4.47
C THR A 387 -21.28 -67.80 3.27
N ARG A 388 -20.69 -68.21 2.14
CA ARG A 388 -20.67 -67.40 0.91
C ARG A 388 -22.06 -67.09 0.37
N GLN A 389 -22.97 -68.07 0.33
CA GLN A 389 -24.35 -67.85 -0.12
C GLN A 389 -25.11 -66.89 0.80
N THR A 390 -24.94 -67.04 2.12
CA THR A 390 -25.56 -66.15 3.13
C THR A 390 -25.05 -64.72 2.97
N ILE A 391 -23.76 -64.51 2.74
CA ILE A 391 -23.17 -63.19 2.50
C ILE A 391 -23.74 -62.58 1.22
N VAL A 392 -23.82 -63.32 0.11
CA VAL A 392 -24.42 -62.82 -1.14
C VAL A 392 -25.86 -62.37 -0.93
N GLN A 393 -26.68 -63.17 -0.24
CA GLN A 393 -28.06 -62.81 0.08
C GLN A 393 -28.13 -61.54 0.94
N ASN A 394 -27.33 -61.44 2.00
CA ASN A 394 -27.28 -60.26 2.86
C ASN A 394 -26.80 -59.01 2.11
N THR A 395 -25.79 -59.13 1.23
CA THR A 395 -25.31 -58.00 0.41
C THR A 395 -26.34 -57.55 -0.61
N ASN A 396 -27.07 -58.47 -1.25
CA ASN A 396 -28.17 -58.12 -2.15
C ASN A 396 -29.30 -57.42 -1.39
N LEU A 397 -29.63 -57.89 -0.19
CA LEU A 397 -30.62 -57.23 0.66
C LEU A 397 -30.16 -55.83 1.05
N ALA A 398 -28.93 -55.68 1.54
CA ALA A 398 -28.36 -54.39 1.92
C ALA A 398 -28.33 -53.41 0.72
N ALA A 399 -27.84 -53.86 -0.44
CA ALA A 399 -27.82 -53.06 -1.67
C ALA A 399 -29.24 -52.64 -2.10
N SER A 400 -30.21 -53.55 -2.01
CA SER A 400 -31.61 -53.25 -2.33
C SER A 400 -32.20 -52.21 -1.36
N THR A 401 -31.94 -52.35 -0.06
CA THR A 401 -32.41 -51.39 0.96
C THR A 401 -31.77 -50.01 0.80
N GLN A 402 -30.47 -49.93 0.54
CA GLN A 402 -29.78 -48.66 0.33
C GLN A 402 -30.27 -47.98 -0.95
N PHE A 403 -30.38 -48.72 -2.05
CA PHE A 403 -30.89 -48.16 -3.30
C PHE A 403 -32.32 -47.67 -3.17
N LEU A 404 -33.18 -48.42 -2.46
CA LEU A 404 -34.54 -47.97 -2.16
C LEU A 404 -34.54 -46.69 -1.30
N ALA A 405 -33.68 -46.59 -0.29
CA ALA A 405 -33.58 -45.40 0.55
C ALA A 405 -33.13 -44.18 -0.26
N GLU A 406 -32.09 -44.31 -1.09
CA GLU A 406 -31.58 -43.23 -1.95
C GLU A 406 -32.61 -42.78 -2.99
N THR A 407 -33.29 -43.73 -3.64
CA THR A 407 -34.35 -43.41 -4.60
C THR A 407 -35.53 -42.72 -3.92
N THR A 408 -35.95 -43.19 -2.74
CA THR A 408 -37.01 -42.56 -1.94
C THR A 408 -36.63 -41.14 -1.51
N ALA A 409 -35.38 -40.92 -1.09
CA ALA A 409 -34.88 -39.59 -0.73
C ALA A 409 -34.92 -38.63 -1.93
N ARG A 410 -34.48 -39.07 -3.11
CA ARG A 410 -34.55 -38.27 -4.35
C ARG A 410 -35.99 -37.93 -4.73
N VAL A 411 -36.92 -38.88 -4.64
CA VAL A 411 -38.35 -38.63 -4.89
C VAL A 411 -38.89 -37.61 -3.90
N THR A 412 -38.47 -37.69 -2.63
CA THR A 412 -38.86 -36.74 -1.60
C THR A 412 -38.35 -35.33 -1.90
N GLU A 413 -37.09 -35.17 -2.35
CA GLU A 413 -36.58 -33.85 -2.74
C GLU A 413 -37.25 -33.26 -3.97
N VAL A 414 -37.57 -34.10 -4.95
CA VAL A 414 -38.41 -33.69 -6.07
C VAL A 414 -39.84 -33.32 -5.62
N GLY A 415 -40.29 -33.75 -4.43
CA GLY A 415 -41.53 -33.29 -3.82
C GLY A 415 -41.45 -31.92 -3.13
N LYS A 416 -40.27 -31.45 -2.69
CA LYS A 416 -40.14 -30.21 -1.91
C LYS A 416 -40.34 -28.95 -2.75
N LEU A 417 -40.96 -27.93 -2.18
CA LEU A 417 -41.05 -26.63 -2.84
C LEU A 417 -39.68 -25.94 -2.85
N PRO A 418 -39.29 -25.27 -3.96
CA PRO A 418 -38.03 -24.52 -4.00
C PRO A 418 -38.05 -23.32 -3.04
N PRO A 419 -36.88 -22.75 -2.68
CA PRO A 419 -36.82 -21.50 -1.95
C PRO A 419 -37.39 -20.34 -2.79
N ARG A 420 -37.94 -19.31 -2.13
CA ARG A 420 -38.50 -18.12 -2.77
C ARG A 420 -37.59 -16.90 -2.57
N SER A 421 -37.59 -16.00 -3.54
CA SER A 421 -37.06 -14.64 -3.39
C SER A 421 -37.85 -13.87 -2.33
N THR A 422 -37.20 -13.00 -1.58
CA THR A 422 -37.83 -12.26 -0.49
C THR A 422 -38.70 -11.13 -1.02
N LYS A 423 -38.20 -10.40 -2.03
CA LYS A 423 -38.91 -9.27 -2.65
C LYS A 423 -40.02 -9.71 -3.59
N LEU A 424 -39.69 -10.49 -4.62
CA LEU A 424 -40.67 -10.87 -5.66
C LEU A 424 -41.54 -12.09 -5.28
N ARG A 425 -41.20 -12.80 -4.19
CA ARG A 425 -41.87 -14.03 -3.75
C ARG A 425 -41.94 -15.12 -4.83
N LEU A 426 -41.03 -15.08 -5.80
CA LEU A 426 -40.91 -16.05 -6.89
C LEU A 426 -39.92 -17.15 -6.51
N TYR A 427 -40.13 -18.36 -7.02
CA TYR A 427 -39.28 -19.50 -6.70
C TYR A 427 -37.95 -19.48 -7.47
N PHE A 428 -36.85 -19.87 -6.83
CA PHE A 428 -35.61 -20.22 -7.51
C PHE A 428 -35.76 -21.59 -8.18
N LEU A 429 -35.52 -21.65 -9.49
CA LEU A 429 -35.92 -22.79 -10.32
C LEU A 429 -34.75 -23.68 -10.76
N ALA A 430 -33.52 -23.19 -10.77
CA ALA A 430 -32.36 -23.94 -11.27
C ALA A 430 -32.07 -25.19 -10.43
N GLY A 431 -32.09 -25.06 -9.11
CA GLY A 431 -31.93 -26.21 -8.21
C GLY A 431 -33.04 -27.24 -8.40
N LYS A 432 -34.28 -26.79 -8.59
CA LYS A 432 -35.42 -27.69 -8.81
C LYS A 432 -35.30 -28.47 -10.12
N LEU A 433 -34.83 -27.81 -11.18
CA LEU A 433 -34.53 -28.47 -12.45
C LEU A 433 -33.48 -29.58 -12.27
N GLN A 434 -32.40 -29.31 -11.54
CA GLN A 434 -31.34 -30.28 -11.28
C GLN A 434 -31.87 -31.55 -10.58
N GLU A 435 -32.77 -31.40 -9.62
CA GLU A 435 -33.37 -32.55 -8.93
C GLU A 435 -34.19 -33.43 -9.89
N HIS A 436 -35.01 -32.83 -10.74
CA HIS A 436 -35.79 -33.56 -11.75
C HIS A 436 -34.89 -34.22 -12.82
N GLU A 437 -33.83 -33.55 -13.26
CA GLU A 437 -32.84 -34.12 -14.17
C GLU A 437 -32.11 -35.31 -13.54
N SER A 438 -31.84 -35.25 -12.22
CA SER A 438 -31.21 -36.36 -11.49
C SER A 438 -32.06 -37.63 -11.50
N ILE A 439 -33.39 -37.49 -11.41
CA ILE A 439 -34.31 -38.62 -11.59
C ILE A 439 -34.23 -39.16 -13.01
N LEU A 440 -34.28 -38.30 -14.03
CA LEU A 440 -34.24 -38.73 -15.44
C LEU A 440 -32.94 -39.49 -15.79
N GLN A 441 -31.81 -39.16 -15.16
CA GLN A 441 -30.55 -39.90 -15.35
C GLN A 441 -30.64 -41.36 -14.91
N LEU A 442 -31.49 -41.68 -13.93
CA LEU A 442 -31.69 -43.05 -13.42
C LEU A 442 -32.58 -43.91 -14.32
N GLU A 443 -33.25 -43.34 -15.30
CA GLU A 443 -34.13 -44.09 -16.22
C GLU A 443 -33.35 -45.17 -16.99
N SER A 444 -32.15 -44.84 -17.45
CA SER A 444 -31.26 -45.79 -18.14
C SER A 444 -30.76 -46.93 -17.25
N VAL A 445 -30.63 -46.67 -15.94
CA VAL A 445 -30.24 -47.66 -14.93
C VAL A 445 -31.42 -48.58 -14.66
N CYS A 446 -32.61 -48.02 -14.50
CA CYS A 446 -33.83 -48.77 -14.23
C CYS A 446 -34.33 -49.60 -15.43
N ALA A 447 -33.97 -49.22 -16.66
CA ALA A 447 -34.18 -50.08 -17.83
C ALA A 447 -33.48 -51.44 -17.72
N LYS A 448 -32.41 -51.55 -16.92
CA LYS A 448 -31.66 -52.79 -16.68
C LYS A 448 -32.07 -53.53 -15.40
N ALA A 449 -33.11 -53.06 -14.70
CA ALA A 449 -33.52 -53.62 -13.41
C ALA A 449 -33.91 -55.11 -13.50
N ALA A 450 -34.46 -55.56 -14.63
CA ALA A 450 -34.82 -56.96 -14.85
C ALA A 450 -33.62 -57.92 -14.78
N ALA A 451 -32.43 -57.47 -15.16
CA ALA A 451 -31.19 -58.25 -15.08
C ALA A 451 -30.48 -58.11 -13.73
N THR A 452 -30.99 -57.26 -12.82
CA THR A 452 -30.31 -56.87 -11.59
C THR A 452 -31.27 -56.90 -10.39
N PRO A 453 -31.43 -58.07 -9.72
CA PRO A 453 -32.51 -58.30 -8.76
C PRO A 453 -32.61 -57.28 -7.62
N TRP A 454 -31.48 -56.74 -7.15
CA TRP A 454 -31.47 -55.79 -6.03
C TRP A 454 -32.05 -54.40 -6.40
N MET A 455 -32.10 -54.04 -7.69
CA MET A 455 -32.59 -52.73 -8.15
C MET A 455 -34.12 -52.65 -8.26
N GLY A 456 -34.82 -53.79 -8.30
CA GLY A 456 -36.23 -53.86 -8.70
C GLY A 456 -37.14 -52.91 -7.91
N THR A 457 -37.09 -52.96 -6.58
CA THR A 457 -37.98 -52.17 -5.71
C THR A 457 -37.73 -50.65 -5.82
N GLY A 458 -36.46 -50.23 -5.89
CA GLY A 458 -36.11 -48.81 -6.06
C GLY A 458 -36.55 -48.27 -7.43
N CYS A 459 -36.38 -49.07 -8.49
CA CYS A 459 -36.81 -48.69 -9.83
C CYS A 459 -38.32 -48.62 -9.99
N ASN A 460 -39.07 -49.49 -9.31
CA ASN A 460 -40.53 -49.39 -9.24
C ASN A 460 -40.99 -48.06 -8.62
N THR A 461 -40.26 -47.56 -7.61
CA THR A 461 -40.55 -46.27 -6.97
C THR A 461 -40.34 -45.08 -7.92
N LEU A 462 -39.34 -45.17 -8.80
CA LEU A 462 -39.01 -44.13 -9.79
C LEU A 462 -39.88 -44.16 -11.05
N ALA A 463 -40.50 -45.30 -11.37
CA ALA A 463 -41.23 -45.50 -12.62
C ALA A 463 -42.28 -44.41 -12.89
N LEU A 464 -43.06 -44.04 -11.87
CA LEU A 464 -44.08 -42.98 -11.98
C LEU A 464 -43.50 -41.56 -11.98
N GLN A 465 -42.24 -41.40 -11.55
CA GLN A 465 -41.58 -40.10 -11.45
C GLN A 465 -40.88 -39.71 -12.75
N PHE A 466 -40.48 -40.66 -13.60
CA PHE A 466 -39.85 -40.34 -14.89
C PHE A 466 -40.77 -39.50 -15.78
N SER A 467 -42.04 -39.89 -15.93
CA SER A 467 -43.01 -39.13 -16.73
C SER A 467 -43.31 -37.76 -16.14
N LYS A 468 -43.49 -37.68 -14.80
CA LYS A 468 -43.70 -36.42 -14.08
C LYS A 468 -42.52 -35.46 -14.23
N SER A 469 -41.30 -35.93 -14.04
CA SER A 469 -40.08 -35.14 -14.20
C SER A 469 -39.90 -34.68 -15.64
N ARG A 470 -40.19 -35.53 -16.63
CA ARG A 470 -40.15 -35.14 -18.05
C ARG A 470 -41.14 -34.02 -18.35
N ASN A 471 -42.38 -34.14 -17.87
CA ASN A 471 -43.40 -33.10 -18.01
C ASN A 471 -43.03 -31.81 -17.28
N TYR A 472 -42.40 -31.92 -16.12
CA TYR A 472 -41.92 -30.75 -15.39
C TYR A 472 -40.85 -30.01 -16.19
N VAL A 473 -39.79 -30.70 -16.63
CA VAL A 473 -38.66 -30.11 -17.36
C VAL A 473 -39.08 -29.55 -18.71
N ASN A 474 -39.93 -30.26 -19.45
CA ASN A 474 -40.26 -29.88 -20.83
C ASN A 474 -41.43 -28.88 -20.93
N LEU A 475 -42.37 -28.89 -19.98
CA LEU A 475 -43.62 -28.12 -20.08
C LEU A 475 -43.79 -27.15 -18.92
N THR A 476 -43.80 -27.68 -17.69
CA THR A 476 -44.19 -26.90 -16.49
C THR A 476 -43.17 -25.80 -16.19
N LEU A 477 -41.89 -26.14 -16.23
CA LEU A 477 -40.81 -25.23 -15.88
C LEU A 477 -40.65 -24.10 -16.91
N PRO A 478 -40.58 -24.35 -18.24
CA PRO A 478 -40.62 -23.29 -19.24
C PRO A 478 -41.86 -22.40 -19.13
N GLY A 479 -43.04 -22.97 -18.87
CA GLY A 479 -44.27 -22.21 -18.63
C GLY A 479 -44.16 -21.28 -17.42
N THR A 480 -43.63 -21.79 -16.31
CA THR A 480 -43.42 -21.02 -15.07
C THR A 480 -42.44 -19.89 -15.27
N MET A 481 -41.32 -20.12 -15.98
CA MET A 481 -40.35 -19.06 -16.30
C MET A 481 -40.99 -17.94 -17.13
N ARG A 482 -41.81 -18.27 -18.14
CA ARG A 482 -42.51 -17.24 -18.94
C ARG A 482 -43.44 -16.37 -18.09
N LEU A 483 -44.15 -16.97 -17.14
CA LEU A 483 -44.99 -16.24 -16.19
C LEU A 483 -44.16 -15.36 -15.27
N ASN A 484 -43.07 -15.89 -14.72
CA ASN A 484 -42.18 -15.15 -13.82
C ASN A 484 -41.53 -13.95 -14.51
N ILE A 485 -41.14 -14.07 -15.79
CA ILE A 485 -40.56 -12.96 -16.57
C ILE A 485 -41.53 -11.79 -16.67
N ALA A 486 -42.84 -12.05 -16.83
CA ALA A 486 -43.85 -10.98 -16.83
C ALA A 486 -43.88 -10.25 -15.48
N SER A 487 -43.88 -10.99 -14.36
CA SER A 487 -43.84 -10.42 -13.01
C SER A 487 -42.54 -9.66 -12.72
N MET A 488 -41.38 -10.18 -13.14
CA MET A 488 -40.09 -9.50 -13.01
C MET A 488 -40.04 -8.19 -13.82
N ARG A 489 -40.64 -8.19 -15.02
CA ARG A 489 -40.75 -6.99 -15.86
C ARG A 489 -41.58 -5.91 -15.17
N THR A 490 -42.70 -6.26 -14.54
CA THR A 490 -43.51 -5.30 -13.77
C THR A 490 -42.80 -4.77 -12.53
N ALA A 491 -41.86 -5.53 -11.98
CA ALA A 491 -41.09 -5.13 -10.80
C ALA A 491 -39.80 -4.36 -11.13
N GLY A 492 -39.54 -4.04 -12.41
CA GLY A 492 -38.39 -3.24 -12.81
C GLY A 492 -37.05 -3.99 -12.90
N VAL A 493 -37.05 -5.32 -12.96
CA VAL A 493 -35.82 -6.11 -13.18
C VAL A 493 -35.22 -5.79 -14.55
N ASN A 494 -33.88 -5.73 -14.61
CA ASN A 494 -33.14 -5.34 -15.81
C ASN A 494 -33.60 -6.08 -17.09
N ALA A 495 -34.01 -5.31 -18.10
CA ALA A 495 -34.56 -5.83 -19.35
C ALA A 495 -33.57 -6.75 -20.12
N THR A 496 -32.27 -6.50 -20.02
CA THR A 496 -31.25 -7.33 -20.67
C THR A 496 -31.20 -8.74 -20.08
N LEU A 497 -31.32 -8.87 -18.75
CA LEU A 497 -31.37 -10.17 -18.08
C LEU A 497 -32.64 -10.94 -18.46
N LEU A 498 -33.77 -10.24 -18.55
CA LEU A 498 -35.03 -10.86 -18.97
C LEU A 498 -34.99 -11.34 -20.43
N GLN A 499 -34.38 -10.55 -21.31
CA GLN A 499 -34.19 -10.92 -22.72
C GLN A 499 -33.31 -12.15 -22.87
N GLU A 500 -32.26 -12.29 -22.06
CA GLU A 500 -31.38 -13.47 -22.06
C GLU A 500 -32.17 -14.75 -21.70
N ILE A 501 -33.06 -14.68 -20.69
CA ILE A 501 -33.92 -15.81 -20.32
C ILE A 501 -34.84 -16.18 -21.48
N GLU A 502 -35.50 -15.19 -22.12
CA GLU A 502 -36.40 -15.42 -23.25
C GLU A 502 -35.66 -16.05 -24.45
N GLN A 503 -34.44 -15.60 -24.74
CA GLN A 503 -33.60 -16.18 -25.80
C GLN A 503 -33.23 -17.65 -25.49
N HIS A 504 -32.86 -17.95 -24.24
CA HIS A 504 -32.58 -19.34 -23.84
C HIS A 504 -33.82 -20.23 -23.92
N LEU A 505 -35.00 -19.73 -23.54
CA LEU A 505 -36.26 -20.46 -23.68
C LEU A 505 -36.63 -20.70 -25.14
N ALA A 506 -36.47 -19.70 -26.02
CA ALA A 506 -36.72 -19.82 -27.45
C ALA A 506 -35.78 -20.84 -28.12
N ALA A 507 -34.52 -20.91 -27.67
CA ALA A 507 -33.54 -21.88 -28.13
C ALA A 507 -33.69 -23.29 -27.51
N GLY A 508 -34.71 -23.52 -26.67
CA GLY A 508 -34.92 -24.80 -25.98
C GLY A 508 -33.87 -25.12 -24.90
N ARG A 509 -33.05 -24.15 -24.49
CA ARG A 509 -31.97 -24.31 -23.50
C ARG A 509 -32.52 -24.09 -22.09
N VAL A 510 -33.38 -25.00 -21.63
CA VAL A 510 -34.11 -24.87 -20.36
C VAL A 510 -33.19 -24.71 -19.15
N ARG A 511 -32.05 -25.41 -19.11
CA ARG A 511 -31.07 -25.26 -18.01
C ARG A 511 -30.43 -23.88 -17.97
N ALA A 512 -29.98 -23.37 -19.12
CA ALA A 512 -29.41 -22.03 -19.19
C ALA A 512 -30.47 -20.98 -18.78
N ALA A 513 -31.71 -21.12 -19.29
CA ALA A 513 -32.81 -20.25 -18.91
C ALA A 513 -33.09 -20.24 -17.39
N ALA A 514 -33.10 -21.41 -16.74
CA ALA A 514 -33.35 -21.51 -15.30
C ALA A 514 -32.22 -20.87 -14.47
N ILE A 515 -30.97 -20.97 -14.92
CA ILE A 515 -29.83 -20.31 -14.26
C ILE A 515 -29.94 -18.79 -14.41
N SER A 516 -30.15 -18.28 -15.64
CA SER A 516 -30.32 -16.85 -15.88
C SER A 516 -31.53 -16.27 -15.15
N HIS A 517 -32.61 -17.06 -15.01
CA HIS A 517 -33.78 -16.72 -14.20
C HIS A 517 -33.43 -16.52 -12.73
N ASP A 518 -32.67 -17.44 -12.13
CA ASP A 518 -32.27 -17.34 -10.73
C ASP A 518 -31.28 -16.19 -10.50
N VAL A 519 -30.42 -15.88 -11.48
CA VAL A 519 -29.56 -14.68 -11.47
C VAL A 519 -30.40 -13.40 -11.49
N ALA A 520 -31.41 -13.33 -12.38
CA ALA A 520 -32.32 -12.19 -12.45
C ALA A 520 -33.14 -12.01 -11.15
N LEU A 521 -33.52 -13.11 -10.49
CA LEU A 521 -34.14 -13.03 -9.16
C LEU A 521 -33.18 -12.51 -8.10
N ARG A 522 -31.93 -12.94 -8.10
CA ARG A 522 -30.94 -12.45 -7.13
C ARG A 522 -30.64 -10.97 -7.32
N SER A 523 -30.48 -10.51 -8.56
CA SER A 523 -30.27 -9.08 -8.82
C SER A 523 -31.47 -8.22 -8.42
N SER A 524 -32.67 -8.81 -8.39
CA SER A 524 -33.86 -8.13 -7.86
C SER A 524 -33.89 -8.01 -6.34
N GLU A 525 -33.08 -8.78 -5.60
CA GLU A 525 -32.96 -8.62 -4.14
C GLU A 525 -32.20 -7.34 -3.77
N ASP A 526 -31.37 -6.81 -4.67
CA ASP A 526 -30.57 -5.60 -4.46
C ASP A 526 -31.31 -4.30 -4.86
N LEU A 527 -32.48 -4.41 -5.50
CA LEU A 527 -33.39 -3.32 -5.88
C LEU A 527 -34.41 -3.02 -4.78
#